data_AF-A0A9X3D440-F1
#
_entry.id   AF-A0A9X3D440-F1
#
_cell.length_a   1.000
_cell.length_b   1.000
_cell.length_c   1.000
_cell.angle_alpha   90.00
_cell.angle_beta   90.00
_cell.angle_gamma   90.00
#
_symmetry.space_group_name_H-M   'P 1'
#
loop_
_entity.id
_entity.type
_entity.pdbx_description
1 polymer ?
#
loop_
_entity_poly.entity_id
_entity_poly.type
_entity_poly.pdbx_seq_one_letter_code
_entity_poly.pdbx_strand_id
1 'polypeptide(L)'
;MKAVVMECRIRVCASRARRDAFVEAAIEQAAEAFPHPTMRSCVVEEKASRMLARQWTQANSSREEPCPSTYDICLAFADSSGRLTAARLESLSRDLLRTLDSSTHQSMSAEETIPWILTLVSSTDRRGRRDIALRHPALGLSTLAPMVVG
;
A
#
# COMPACT_ATOMS: atom_id res chain seq x y z
N MET A 1 -9.80 -24.41 -6.14
CA MET A 1 -8.43 -23.90 -5.88
C MET A 1 -8.47 -22.92 -4.73
N LYS A 2 -7.47 -22.93 -3.84
CA LYS A 2 -7.38 -21.98 -2.72
C LYS A 2 -7.01 -20.60 -3.27
N ALA A 3 -7.73 -19.55 -2.87
CA ALA A 3 -7.43 -18.19 -3.30
C ALA A 3 -6.00 -17.80 -2.90
N VAL A 4 -5.27 -17.24 -3.87
CA VAL A 4 -4.00 -16.56 -3.71
C VAL A 4 -4.29 -15.22 -3.06
N VAL A 5 -3.54 -14.87 -2.01
CA VAL A 5 -3.68 -13.60 -1.30
C VAL A 5 -2.31 -12.96 -1.24
N MET A 6 -2.25 -11.68 -1.59
CA MET A 6 -1.03 -10.88 -1.56
C MET A 6 -1.34 -9.45 -1.09
N GLU A 7 -0.35 -8.76 -0.56
CA GLU A 7 -0.47 -7.36 -0.12
C GLU A 7 0.74 -6.55 -0.57
N CYS A 8 0.48 -5.37 -1.14
CA CYS A 8 1.46 -4.31 -1.33
C CYS A 8 1.22 -3.28 -0.22
N ARG A 9 2.24 -3.07 0.62
CA ARG A 9 2.19 -2.06 1.67
C ARG A 9 3.25 -1.02 1.46
N ILE A 10 2.83 0.24 1.40
CA ILE A 10 3.73 1.37 1.27
C ILE A 10 3.55 2.25 2.50
N ARG A 11 4.58 2.33 3.34
CA ARG A 11 4.62 3.30 4.43
C ARG A 11 5.16 4.61 3.91
N VAL A 12 4.46 5.72 4.14
CA VAL A 12 4.89 7.06 3.73
C VAL A 12 4.95 8.02 4.92
N CYS A 13 5.79 9.06 4.82
CA CYS A 13 5.64 10.29 5.61
C CYS A 13 5.21 11.39 4.63
N ALA A 14 3.96 11.83 4.73
CA ALA A 14 3.39 12.76 3.76
C ALA A 14 2.31 13.63 4.40
N SER A 15 2.16 14.85 3.89
CA SER A 15 1.01 15.69 4.17
C SER A 15 -0.29 14.96 3.84
N ARG A 16 -1.38 15.37 4.50
CA ARG A 16 -2.69 14.77 4.30
C ARG A 16 -3.13 14.82 2.83
N ALA A 17 -2.91 15.95 2.16
CA ALA A 17 -3.28 16.14 0.77
C ALA A 17 -2.52 15.18 -0.16
N ARG A 18 -1.19 15.05 0.01
CA ARG A 18 -0.39 14.13 -0.80
C ARG A 18 -0.72 12.66 -0.52
N ARG A 19 -0.99 12.32 0.74
CA ARG A 19 -1.47 10.98 1.11
C ARG A 19 -2.77 10.65 0.39
N ASP A 20 -3.77 11.54 0.47
CA ASP A 20 -5.10 11.28 -0.10
C ASP A 20 -5.04 11.14 -1.62
N ALA A 21 -4.30 12.03 -2.30
CA ALA A 21 -4.05 11.94 -3.75
C ALA A 21 -3.34 10.64 -4.14
N PHE A 22 -2.33 10.22 -3.37
CA PHE A 22 -1.64 8.97 -3.63
C PHE A 22 -2.55 7.74 -3.42
N VAL A 23 -3.39 7.74 -2.39
CA VAL A 23 -4.35 6.65 -2.13
C VAL A 23 -5.35 6.51 -3.26
N GLU A 24 -5.89 7.62 -3.76
CA GLU A 24 -6.83 7.64 -4.89
C GLU A 24 -6.18 7.04 -6.15
N ALA A 25 -5.02 7.58 -6.56
CA ALA A 25 -4.27 7.07 -7.70
C ALA A 25 -3.88 5.60 -7.54
N ALA A 26 -3.55 5.18 -6.32
CA ALA A 26 -3.16 3.80 -6.05
C ALA A 26 -4.33 2.82 -6.16
N ILE A 27 -5.54 3.24 -5.77
CA ILE A 27 -6.77 2.44 -5.95
C ILE A 27 -7.08 2.27 -7.44
N GLU A 28 -6.95 3.34 -8.23
CA GLU A 28 -7.18 3.32 -9.68
C GLU A 28 -6.17 2.39 -10.39
N GLN A 29 -4.88 2.58 -10.14
CA GLN A 29 -3.82 1.73 -10.72
C GLN A 29 -3.95 0.27 -10.29
N ALA A 30 -4.29 0.01 -9.02
CA ALA A 30 -4.59 -1.34 -8.55
C ALA A 30 -5.79 -1.94 -9.26
N ALA A 31 -6.78 -1.12 -9.63
CA ALA A 31 -7.95 -1.58 -10.33
C ALA A 31 -7.68 -1.99 -11.78
N GLU A 32 -6.80 -1.25 -12.45
CA GLU A 32 -6.32 -1.55 -13.81
C GLU A 32 -5.39 -2.76 -13.82
N ALA A 33 -4.44 -2.83 -12.88
CA ALA A 33 -3.50 -3.94 -12.78
C ALA A 33 -4.22 -5.26 -12.43
N PHE A 34 -5.24 -5.21 -11.58
CA PHE A 34 -5.95 -6.40 -11.12
C PHE A 34 -7.45 -6.26 -11.31
N PRO A 35 -7.96 -6.42 -12.55
CA PRO A 35 -9.39 -6.31 -12.83
C PRO A 35 -10.17 -7.50 -12.26
N HIS A 36 -11.50 -7.39 -12.30
CA HIS A 36 -12.42 -8.48 -11.97
C HIS A 36 -12.02 -9.78 -12.71
N PRO A 37 -12.04 -10.96 -12.04
CA PRO A 37 -12.62 -11.24 -10.72
C PRO A 37 -11.70 -11.04 -9.50
N THR A 38 -10.57 -10.34 -9.65
CA THR A 38 -9.66 -10.10 -8.51
C THR A 38 -10.35 -9.21 -7.47
N MET A 39 -10.46 -9.71 -6.23
CA MET A 39 -10.93 -8.92 -5.10
C MET A 39 -9.80 -8.02 -4.62
N ARG A 40 -10.15 -6.77 -4.27
CA ARG A 40 -9.21 -5.73 -3.86
C ARG A 40 -9.71 -5.05 -2.60
N SER A 41 -8.80 -4.67 -1.71
CA SER A 41 -9.11 -3.89 -0.51
C SER A 41 -7.97 -2.92 -0.23
N CYS A 42 -8.31 -1.68 0.13
CA CYS A 42 -7.36 -0.65 0.54
C CYS A 42 -7.64 -0.26 1.99
N VAL A 43 -6.60 -0.23 2.82
CA VAL A 43 -6.66 0.22 4.21
C VAL A 43 -5.52 1.21 4.45
N VAL A 44 -5.84 2.33 5.10
CA VAL A 44 -4.87 3.37 5.47
C VAL A 44 -4.83 3.47 6.99
N GLU A 45 -3.67 3.24 7.58
CA GLU A 45 -3.47 3.26 9.03
C GLU A 45 -2.37 4.27 9.39
N GLU A 46 -2.62 5.15 10.35
CA GLU A 46 -1.55 5.97 10.91
C GLU A 46 -0.59 5.08 11.72
N LYS A 47 0.71 5.21 11.45
CA LYS A 47 1.73 4.38 12.06
C LYS A 47 3.05 5.10 12.14
N ALA A 48 3.46 5.43 13.36
CA ALA A 48 4.68 6.19 13.62
C ALA A 48 5.93 5.54 12.99
N SER A 49 6.72 6.33 12.28
CA SER A 49 8.04 5.96 11.78
C SER A 49 9.03 7.11 11.97
N ARG A 50 9.85 7.01 13.01
CA ARG A 50 10.89 8.02 13.30
C ARG A 50 11.89 8.16 12.16
N MET A 51 12.19 7.08 11.44
CA MET A 51 13.10 7.10 10.31
C MET A 51 12.53 7.92 9.15
N LEU A 52 11.27 7.65 8.76
CA LEU A 52 10.63 8.38 7.67
C LEU A 52 10.40 9.84 8.02
N ALA A 53 10.00 10.15 9.27
CA ALA A 53 9.88 11.52 9.74
C ALA A 53 11.21 12.29 9.60
N ARG A 54 12.33 11.69 10.03
CA ARG A 54 13.66 12.30 9.87
C ARG A 54 14.03 12.54 8.40
N GLN A 55 13.79 11.54 7.54
CA GLN A 55 14.06 11.66 6.10
C GLN A 55 13.20 12.76 5.48
N TRP A 56 11.94 12.88 5.89
CA TRP A 56 11.04 13.92 5.41
C TRP A 56 11.55 15.30 5.83
N THR A 57 11.89 15.49 7.11
CA THR A 57 12.43 16.77 7.62
C THR A 57 13.71 17.16 6.89
N GLN A 58 14.59 16.19 6.60
CA GLN A 58 15.82 16.45 5.87
C GLN A 58 15.56 16.85 4.41
N ALA A 59 14.67 16.13 3.72
CA ALA A 59 14.36 16.37 2.32
C ALA A 59 13.51 17.63 2.08
N ASN A 60 12.73 18.04 3.08
CA ASN A 60 11.81 19.16 3.02
C ASN A 60 12.22 20.30 3.96
N SER A 61 13.51 20.45 4.27
CA SER A 61 13.99 21.41 5.27
C SER A 61 13.74 22.88 4.93
N SER A 62 13.45 23.19 3.66
CA SER A 62 13.06 24.52 3.18
C SER A 62 11.58 24.84 3.41
N ARG A 63 10.77 23.85 3.81
CA ARG A 63 9.35 24.02 4.10
C ARG A 63 9.16 24.59 5.50
N GLU A 64 8.20 25.49 5.63
CA GLU A 64 7.79 26.04 6.92
C GLU A 64 6.86 25.09 7.69
N GLU A 65 6.22 24.14 6.99
CA GLU A 65 5.29 23.20 7.63
C GLU A 65 6.01 22.19 8.53
N PRO A 66 5.42 21.83 9.69
CA PRO A 66 5.97 20.79 10.54
C PRO A 66 5.94 19.42 9.85
N CYS A 67 6.83 18.53 10.29
CA CYS A 67 6.85 17.15 9.81
C CYS A 67 5.47 16.50 9.95
N PRO A 68 4.92 15.90 8.87
CA PRO A 68 3.62 15.28 8.90
C PRO A 68 3.67 13.90 9.56
N SER A 69 2.49 13.33 9.81
CA SER A 69 2.33 11.94 10.26
C SER A 69 2.79 10.92 9.21
N THR A 70 2.99 9.70 9.68
CA THR A 70 3.36 8.56 8.84
C THR A 70 2.22 7.56 8.74
N TYR A 71 2.02 6.97 7.56
CA TYR A 71 0.87 6.12 7.25
C TYR A 71 1.30 4.83 6.56
N ASP A 72 0.75 3.69 6.97
CA ASP A 72 0.76 2.44 6.20
C ASP A 72 -0.43 2.48 5.22
N ILE A 73 -0.14 2.44 3.92
CA ILE A 73 -1.15 2.27 2.86
C ILE A 73 -1.06 0.83 2.38
N CYS A 74 -2.09 0.05 2.71
CA CYS A 74 -2.13 -1.40 2.50
C CYS A 74 -3.12 -1.72 1.38
N LEU A 75 -2.61 -2.21 0.24
CA LEU A 75 -3.40 -2.72 -0.87
C LEU A 75 -3.33 -4.24 -0.88
N ALA A 76 -4.43 -4.89 -0.57
CA ALA A 76 -4.53 -6.34 -0.55
C ALA A 76 -5.39 -6.88 -1.69
N PHE A 77 -4.97 -8.03 -2.21
CA PHE A 77 -5.54 -8.67 -3.38
C PHE A 77 -5.86 -10.13 -3.06
N ALA A 78 -7.00 -10.62 -3.54
CA ALA A 78 -7.35 -12.03 -3.49
C ALA A 78 -7.88 -12.51 -4.85
N ASP A 79 -7.31 -13.60 -5.36
CA ASP A 79 -7.66 -14.16 -6.67
C ASP A 79 -7.53 -15.69 -6.67
N SER A 80 -8.46 -16.37 -7.35
CA SER A 80 -8.40 -17.82 -7.57
C SER A 80 -8.14 -18.18 -9.03
N SER A 81 -8.07 -17.20 -9.95
CA SER A 81 -7.90 -17.42 -11.39
C SER A 81 -6.43 -17.56 -11.82
N GLY A 82 -5.47 -17.22 -10.95
CA GLY A 82 -4.03 -17.29 -11.24
C GLY A 82 -3.46 -16.02 -11.85
N ARG A 83 -4.26 -14.94 -11.95
CA ARG A 83 -3.85 -13.63 -12.45
C ARG A 83 -3.04 -12.84 -11.43
N LEU A 84 -3.18 -13.15 -10.15
CA LEU A 84 -2.40 -12.56 -9.07
C LEU A 84 -1.07 -13.30 -8.89
N THR A 85 0.02 -12.70 -9.35
CA THR A 85 1.38 -13.25 -9.25
C THR A 85 2.32 -12.25 -8.56
N ALA A 86 3.41 -12.74 -7.96
CA ALA A 86 4.40 -11.90 -7.30
C ALA A 86 5.00 -10.86 -8.27
N ALA A 87 5.32 -11.26 -9.51
CA ALA A 87 5.86 -10.35 -10.52
C ALA A 87 4.88 -9.20 -10.87
N ARG A 88 3.57 -9.46 -10.91
CA ARG A 88 2.57 -8.41 -11.15
C ARG A 88 2.39 -7.50 -9.93
N LEU A 89 2.47 -8.05 -8.71
CA LEU A 89 2.45 -7.26 -7.49
C LEU A 89 3.68 -6.33 -7.43
N GLU A 90 4.86 -6.85 -7.77
CA GLU A 90 6.09 -6.06 -7.88
C GLU A 90 5.99 -4.99 -8.97
N SER A 91 5.41 -5.31 -10.13
CA SER A 91 5.18 -4.32 -11.18
C SER A 91 4.28 -3.18 -10.69
N LEU A 92 3.12 -3.51 -10.13
CA LEU A 92 2.22 -2.51 -9.54
C LEU A 92 2.97 -1.67 -8.50
N SER A 93 3.74 -2.30 -7.60
CA SER A 93 4.47 -1.55 -6.57
C SER A 93 5.43 -0.52 -7.15
N ARG A 94 6.11 -0.82 -8.26
CA ARG A 94 6.98 0.14 -8.94
C ARG A 94 6.19 1.28 -9.57
N ASP A 95 5.04 0.98 -10.18
CA ASP A 95 4.18 2.00 -10.81
C ASP A 95 3.60 2.96 -9.75
N LEU A 96 3.16 2.41 -8.61
CA LEU A 96 2.74 3.19 -7.45
C LEU A 96 3.86 4.08 -6.91
N LEU A 97 5.05 3.53 -6.70
CA LEU A 97 6.19 4.31 -6.20
C LEU A 97 6.58 5.44 -7.15
N ARG A 98 6.49 5.22 -8.47
CA ARG A 98 6.69 6.32 -9.44
C ARG A 98 5.69 7.45 -9.21
N THR A 99 4.46 7.18 -8.80
CA THR A 99 3.45 8.22 -8.53
C THR A 99 3.82 9.08 -7.31
N LEU A 100 4.54 8.52 -6.32
CA LEU A 100 5.08 9.29 -5.21
C LEU A 100 6.21 10.23 -5.67
N ASP A 101 7.05 9.74 -6.59
CA ASP A 101 8.19 10.50 -7.16
C ASP A 101 7.75 11.51 -8.22
N SER A 102 6.69 11.20 -8.97
CA SER A 102 6.18 12.00 -10.08
C SER A 102 5.16 13.01 -9.59
N SER A 103 5.64 14.24 -9.54
CA SER A 103 4.93 15.49 -9.39
C SER A 103 3.93 15.81 -10.52
N THR A 104 2.82 15.08 -10.63
CA THR A 104 1.75 15.53 -11.53
C THR A 104 0.83 16.49 -10.79
N HIS A 105 1.26 17.75 -10.62
CA HIS A 105 0.52 18.93 -11.11
C HIS A 105 1.30 20.24 -10.85
N GLN A 106 1.54 20.93 -11.96
CA GLN A 106 2.12 22.26 -12.11
C GLN A 106 1.50 23.29 -11.13
N SER A 107 2.20 23.66 -10.06
CA SER A 107 2.01 24.92 -9.34
C SER A 107 3.24 25.23 -8.49
N MET A 108 3.73 26.46 -8.58
CA MET A 108 5.09 26.90 -8.20
C MET A 108 5.38 26.97 -6.68
N SER A 109 5.25 25.87 -5.95
CA SER A 109 5.80 25.74 -4.60
C SER A 109 6.68 24.50 -4.53
N ALA A 110 7.81 24.57 -3.81
CA ALA A 110 8.73 23.46 -3.63
C ALA A 110 7.94 22.20 -3.26
N GLU A 111 8.05 21.18 -4.10
CA GLU A 111 7.18 20.02 -4.02
C GLU A 111 7.60 19.10 -2.89
N GLU A 112 6.62 18.56 -2.17
CA GLU A 112 6.87 17.72 -1.00
C GLU A 112 7.57 16.43 -1.44
N THR A 113 8.79 16.22 -0.96
CA THR A 113 9.51 14.96 -1.15
C THR A 113 9.02 13.94 -0.12
N ILE A 114 8.45 12.83 -0.58
CA ILE A 114 7.79 11.84 0.28
C ILE A 114 8.71 10.62 0.44
N PRO A 115 9.36 10.44 1.61
CA PRO A 115 10.11 9.21 1.87
C PRO A 115 9.14 8.05 2.13
N TRP A 116 9.54 6.86 1.70
CA TRP A 116 8.69 5.68 1.77
C TRP A 116 9.43 4.39 2.12
N ILE A 117 8.70 3.38 2.60
CA ILE A 117 9.15 2.00 2.78
C ILE A 117 8.17 1.08 2.08
N LEU A 118 8.64 0.25 1.16
CA LEU A 118 7.84 -0.78 0.51
C LEU A 118 7.95 -2.11 1.27
N THR A 119 6.83 -2.80 1.46
CA THR A 119 6.76 -4.17 1.96
C THR A 119 5.79 -4.96 1.10
N LEU A 120 6.26 -6.04 0.49
CA LEU A 120 5.44 -6.94 -0.32
C LEU A 120 5.24 -8.26 0.43
N VAL A 121 3.98 -8.64 0.62
CA VAL A 121 3.60 -9.92 1.20
C VAL A 121 3.05 -10.78 0.07
N SER A 122 3.77 -11.85 -0.26
CA SER A 122 3.38 -12.79 -1.30
C SER A 122 2.63 -14.01 -0.72
N SER A 123 2.13 -14.87 -1.61
CA SER A 123 1.35 -16.05 -1.23
C SER A 123 2.12 -17.12 -0.46
N THR A 124 3.45 -17.06 -0.47
CA THR A 124 4.33 -17.99 0.27
C THR A 124 4.53 -17.58 1.73
N ASP A 125 4.21 -16.34 2.11
CA ASP A 125 4.28 -15.87 3.49
C ASP A 125 3.04 -16.26 4.30
N ARG A 126 3.14 -17.38 5.02
CA ARG A 126 2.04 -17.90 5.85
C ARG A 126 1.66 -16.94 6.99
N ARG A 127 2.62 -16.20 7.56
CA ARG A 127 2.34 -15.27 8.67
C ARG A 127 1.65 -14.03 8.14
N GLY A 128 2.19 -13.44 7.07
CA GLY A 128 1.60 -12.28 6.42
C GLY A 128 0.16 -12.50 5.97
N ARG A 129 -0.21 -13.71 5.52
CA ARG A 129 -1.59 -14.03 5.15
C ARG A 129 -2.61 -13.91 6.28
N ARG A 130 -2.24 -14.25 7.53
CA ARG A 130 -3.14 -14.08 8.68
C ARG A 130 -3.36 -12.59 8.97
N ASP A 131 -2.27 -11.82 8.94
CA ASP A 131 -2.32 -10.38 9.17
C ASP A 131 -3.14 -9.67 8.08
N ILE A 132 -3.05 -10.11 6.82
CA ILE A 132 -3.89 -9.62 5.72
C ILE A 132 -5.37 -9.90 5.99
N ALA A 133 -5.72 -11.11 6.42
CA ALA A 133 -7.12 -11.46 6.69
C ALA A 133 -7.73 -10.61 7.83
N LEU A 134 -6.93 -10.28 8.85
CA LEU A 134 -7.36 -9.41 9.95
C LEU A 134 -7.51 -7.95 9.49
N ARG A 135 -6.59 -7.44 8.67
CA ARG A 135 -6.63 -6.05 8.17
C ARG A 135 -7.69 -5.85 7.09
N HIS A 136 -7.95 -6.87 6.26
CA HIS A 136 -8.81 -6.79 5.08
C HIS A 136 -9.99 -7.77 5.15
N PRO A 137 -10.94 -7.57 6.09
CA PRO A 137 -12.10 -8.47 6.24
C PRO A 137 -12.97 -8.50 4.97
N ALA A 138 -13.00 -7.42 4.19
CA ALA A 138 -13.75 -7.30 2.94
C ALA A 138 -13.29 -8.29 1.85
N LEU A 139 -12.09 -8.88 1.96
CA LEU A 139 -11.63 -9.91 1.03
C LEU A 139 -12.29 -11.29 1.29
N GLY A 140 -13.12 -11.43 2.33
CA GLY A 140 -13.86 -12.66 2.59
C GLY A 140 -12.97 -13.86 2.93
N LEU A 141 -11.76 -13.60 3.45
CA LEU A 141 -10.74 -14.62 3.71
C LEU A 141 -11.03 -15.48 4.97
N SER A 142 -12.08 -15.14 5.72
CA SER A 142 -12.42 -15.71 7.04
C SER A 142 -12.79 -17.21 7.05
N THR A 143 -12.82 -17.88 5.91
CA THR A 143 -12.89 -19.35 5.83
C THR A 143 -11.52 -20.04 5.99
N LEU A 144 -10.44 -19.28 6.19
CA LEU A 144 -9.08 -19.80 6.39
C LEU A 144 -8.70 -20.05 7.86
N ALA A 145 -9.64 -19.92 8.80
CA ALA A 145 -9.44 -20.45 10.15
C ALA A 145 -9.15 -21.96 10.02
N PRO A 146 -8.08 -22.51 10.63
CA PRO A 146 -7.99 -23.95 10.77
C PRO A 146 -9.23 -24.39 11.54
N MET A 147 -10.00 -25.33 10.97
CA MET A 147 -10.91 -26.13 11.76
C MET A 147 -10.08 -26.68 12.91
N VAL A 148 -10.25 -26.12 14.11
CA VAL A 148 -9.88 -26.79 15.34
C VAL A 148 -10.90 -27.92 15.46
N VAL A 149 -10.52 -29.08 14.95
CA VAL A 149 -11.23 -30.32 15.27
C VAL A 149 -10.83 -30.65 16.70
N GLY A 150 -11.71 -30.32 17.63
CA GLY A 150 -11.73 -30.87 18.99
C GLY A 150 -12.71 -32.02 19.03
#